data_AF-A0A2V5VAL3-F1
#
_entry.id   AF-A0A2V5VAL3-F1
#
_cell.length_a   1.000
_cell.length_b   1.000
_cell.length_c   1.000
_cell.angle_alpha   90.00
_cell.angle_beta   90.00
_cell.angle_gamma   90.00
#
_symmetry.space_group_name_H-M   'P 1'
#
loop_
_entity.id
_entity.type
_entity.pdbx_description
1 polymer ?
#
loop_
_entity_poly.entity_id
_entity_poly.type
_entity_poly.pdbx_seq_one_letter_code
_entity_poly.pdbx_strand_id
1 'polypeptide(L)'
;MNIQLRIILPIAAQDVRILPSDASPRPAVVNDNVHQGTAVQTGVQSRSELTFKDQTITRLGEKTIFSVGKGARTIDLSSGQFLLYVPKKIRRRDSQDGARHGGDYRHHSAGQR
;
A
#
# COMPACT_ATOMS: atom_id res chain seq x y z
N MET A 1 10.91 -6.52 -3.51
CA MET A 1 9.75 -5.60 -3.60
C MET A 1 10.27 -4.31 -4.22
N ASN A 2 9.65 -3.79 -5.28
CA ASN A 2 10.11 -2.54 -5.92
C ASN A 2 9.09 -1.47 -5.56
N ILE A 3 9.55 -0.38 -4.96
CA ILE A 3 8.72 0.70 -4.43
C ILE A 3 9.23 1.96 -5.08
N GLN A 4 8.34 2.76 -5.67
CA GLN A 4 8.73 4.00 -6.32
C GLN A 4 8.56 5.16 -5.35
N LEU A 5 9.64 5.91 -5.15
CA LEU A 5 9.62 7.13 -4.37
C LEU A 5 9.09 8.28 -5.22
N ARG A 6 8.06 8.95 -4.73
CA ARG A 6 7.59 10.24 -5.25
C ARG A 6 7.86 11.29 -4.19
N ILE A 7 8.52 12.35 -4.61
CA ILE A 7 8.75 13.50 -3.74
C ILE A 7 7.48 14.36 -3.81
N ILE A 8 6.78 14.53 -2.69
CA ILE A 8 5.67 15.47 -2.61
C ILE A 8 6.29 16.87 -2.54
N LEU A 9 5.83 17.77 -3.42
CA LEU A 9 6.34 19.14 -3.59
C LEU A 9 6.75 19.78 -2.24
N PRO A 10 8.03 20.18 -2.08
CA PRO A 10 8.52 20.74 -0.83
C PRO A 10 7.96 22.14 -0.60
N ILE A 11 7.62 22.43 0.65
CA ILE A 11 7.30 23.79 1.11
C ILE A 11 8.57 24.53 1.59
N ALA A 12 9.66 23.80 1.85
CA ALA A 12 11.02 24.29 2.11
C ALA A 12 12.01 23.11 2.00
N ALA A 13 13.25 23.38 1.55
CA ALA A 13 14.43 22.49 1.44
C ALA A 13 14.18 20.97 1.27
N GLN A 14 14.47 20.45 0.08
CA GLN A 14 14.32 19.03 -0.26
C GLN A 14 15.39 18.13 0.42
N ASP A 15 15.29 17.88 1.72
CA ASP A 15 16.16 16.91 2.41
C ASP A 15 15.46 15.56 2.50
N VAL A 16 15.43 14.86 1.37
CA VAL A 16 15.04 13.45 1.30
C VAL A 16 16.26 12.68 0.84
N ARG A 17 16.66 11.65 1.58
CA ARG A 17 17.85 10.83 1.29
C ARG A 17 17.48 9.37 1.17
N ILE A 18 18.16 8.70 0.26
CA ILE A 18 18.21 7.25 0.19
C ILE A 18 19.45 6.79 0.95
N LEU A 19 19.27 5.81 1.83
CA LEU A 19 20.30 5.18 2.64
C LEU A 19 20.39 3.71 2.23
N PRO A 20 21.24 3.36 1.24
CA PRO A 20 21.50 1.97 0.88
C PRO A 20 22.24 1.23 1.99
N SER A 21 22.12 -0.10 2.04
CA SER A 21 22.89 -0.95 2.96
C SER A 21 24.39 -0.94 2.66
N ASP A 22 24.76 -0.88 1.37
CA ASP A 22 26.12 -1.16 0.90
C ASP A 22 26.75 0.05 0.18
N ALA A 23 26.18 1.24 0.34
CA ALA A 23 26.68 2.47 -0.27
C ALA A 23 26.38 3.69 0.60
N SER A 24 27.10 4.79 0.34
CA SER A 24 26.89 6.04 1.06
C SER A 24 25.48 6.62 0.82
N PRO A 25 24.89 7.28 1.84
CA PRO A 25 23.63 8.00 1.68
C PRO A 25 23.72 9.03 0.56
N ARG A 26 22.65 9.16 -0.23
CA ARG A 26 22.57 10.16 -1.32
C ARG A 26 21.23 10.89 -1.30
N PRO A 27 21.15 12.11 -1.85
CA PRO A 27 19.87 12.77 -2.11
C PRO A 27 18.95 11.88 -2.95
N ALA A 28 17.69 11.83 -2.56
CA ALA A 28 16.67 11.12 -3.30
C ALA A 28 16.21 11.93 -4.52
N VAL A 29 15.87 11.23 -5.59
CA VAL A 29 15.25 11.81 -6.78
C VAL A 29 13.85 11.23 -7.00
N VAL A 30 13.02 11.95 -7.75
CA VAL A 30 11.68 11.47 -8.12
C VAL A 30 11.81 10.17 -8.92
N ASN A 31 10.97 9.18 -8.60
CA ASN A 31 10.96 7.83 -9.13
C ASN A 31 12.18 6.97 -8.75
N ASP A 32 12.93 7.36 -7.72
CA ASP A 32 13.92 6.45 -7.12
C ASP A 32 13.25 5.14 -6.72
N ASN A 33 13.90 4.02 -7.04
CA ASN A 33 13.47 2.73 -6.56
C ASN A 33 13.99 2.51 -5.13
N VAL A 34 13.09 2.15 -4.23
CA VAL A 34 13.39 1.70 -2.87
C VAL A 34 13.13 0.20 -2.80
N HIS A 35 14.15 -0.53 -2.36
CA HIS A 35 14.12 -1.98 -2.22
C HIS A 35 14.39 -2.38 -0.77
N GLN A 36 14.28 -3.68 -0.47
CA GLN A 36 14.68 -4.20 0.83
C GLN A 36 16.15 -3.87 1.11
N GLY A 37 16.45 -3.52 2.37
CA GLY A 37 17.79 -3.07 2.77
C GLY A 37 18.09 -1.61 2.43
N THR A 38 17.14 -0.87 1.84
CA THR A 38 17.26 0.56 1.59
C THR A 38 16.30 1.33 2.50
N ALA A 39 16.82 2.32 3.22
CA ALA A 39 16.01 3.24 4.01
C ALA A 39 15.81 4.57 3.27
N VAL A 40 14.69 5.23 3.58
CA VAL A 40 14.39 6.60 3.18
C VAL A 40 14.41 7.46 4.43
N GLN A 41 15.18 8.55 4.37
CA GLN A 41 15.27 9.54 5.43
C GLN A 41 14.68 10.88 4.97
N THR A 42 13.87 11.52 5.80
CA THR A 42 13.40 12.89 5.60
C THR A 42 14.01 13.82 6.66
N GLY A 43 14.43 15.01 6.24
CA GLY A 43 14.90 16.08 7.10
C GLY A 43 13.79 16.91 7.72
N VAL A 44 14.15 18.07 8.28
CA VAL A 44 13.22 19.07 8.82
C VAL A 44 12.34 19.61 7.69
N GLN A 45 11.03 19.78 7.93
CA GLN A 45 10.07 20.28 6.93
C GLN A 45 9.99 19.47 5.61
N SER A 46 10.66 18.31 5.55
CA SER A 46 10.66 17.45 4.38
C SER A 46 9.59 16.36 4.48
N ARG A 47 8.95 16.05 3.36
CA ARG A 47 7.94 14.99 3.24
C ARG A 47 8.20 14.18 1.98
N SER A 48 7.84 12.90 2.00
CA SER A 48 7.92 12.04 0.81
C SER A 48 6.76 11.06 0.75
N GLU A 49 6.48 10.55 -0.45
CA GLU A 49 5.48 9.52 -0.70
C GLU A 49 6.13 8.33 -1.38
N LEU A 50 5.89 7.13 -0.87
CA LEU A 50 6.33 5.89 -1.49
C LEU A 50 5.09 5.19 -2.03
N THR A 51 5.15 4.78 -3.30
CA THR A 51 4.09 4.00 -3.95
C THR A 51 4.60 2.59 -4.22
N PHE A 52 3.90 1.61 -3.65
CA PHE A 52 4.18 0.19 -3.85
C PHE A 52 3.47 -0.31 -5.11
N LYS A 53 3.91 -1.44 -5.66
CA LYS A 53 3.27 -2.05 -6.85
C LYS A 53 1.78 -2.36 -6.67
N ASP A 54 1.36 -2.69 -5.44
CA ASP A 54 -0.05 -2.97 -5.12
C ASP A 54 -0.87 -1.70 -4.84
N GLN A 55 -0.33 -0.53 -5.22
CA GLN A 55 -0.90 0.80 -4.99
C GLN A 55 -1.02 1.17 -3.50
N THR A 56 -0.38 0.43 -2.59
CA THR A 56 -0.16 0.91 -1.23
C THR A 56 0.65 2.21 -1.29
N ILE A 57 0.21 3.22 -0.54
CA ILE A 57 0.86 4.52 -0.44
C ILE A 57 1.37 4.69 0.99
N THR A 58 2.64 5.02 1.13
CA THR A 58 3.24 5.42 2.42
C THR A 58 3.68 6.87 2.34
N ARG A 59 3.20 7.72 3.23
CA ARG A 59 3.66 9.11 3.35
C ARG A 59 4.54 9.26 4.58
N LEU A 60 5.73 9.84 4.41
CA LEU A 60 6.66 10.11 5.48
C LEU A 60 6.55 11.58 5.91
N GLY A 61 6.46 11.80 7.23
CA GLY A 61 6.57 13.14 7.81
C GLY A 61 8.03 13.62 7.85
N GLU A 62 8.28 14.74 8.50
CA GLU A 62 9.65 15.21 8.75
C GLU A 62 10.41 14.30 9.73
N LYS A 63 11.74 14.38 9.73
CA LYS A 63 12.64 13.64 10.66
C LYS A 63 12.35 12.14 10.74
N THR A 64 11.96 11.56 9.61
CA THR A 64 11.53 10.16 9.53
C THR A 64 12.62 9.30 8.92
N ILE A 65 12.89 8.14 9.52
CA ILE A 65 13.74 7.08 8.94
C ILE A 65 12.88 5.84 8.79
N PHE A 66 12.57 5.50 7.53
CA PHE A 66 11.67 4.42 7.15
C PHE A 66 12.41 3.41 6.29
N SER A 67 12.24 2.12 6.55
CA SER A 67 12.77 1.08 5.66
C SER A 67 11.79 -0.08 5.50
N VAL A 68 11.99 -0.84 4.42
CA VAL A 68 11.22 -2.05 4.16
C VAL A 68 12.04 -3.26 4.57
N GLY A 69 11.54 -3.97 5.58
CA GLY A 69 12.17 -5.15 6.16
C GLY A 69 12.16 -6.36 5.23
N LYS A 70 12.87 -7.42 5.64
CA LYS A 70 13.08 -8.64 4.84
C LYS A 70 11.81 -9.49 4.63
N GLY A 71 10.79 -9.31 5.48
CA GLY A 71 9.50 -10.01 5.37
C GLY A 71 8.53 -9.39 4.38
N ALA A 72 7.50 -10.15 3.99
CA ALA A 72 6.41 -9.63 3.18
C ALA A 72 5.66 -8.55 3.99
N ARG A 73 5.77 -7.29 3.56
CA ARG A 73 5.17 -6.10 4.21
C ARG A 73 5.68 -5.81 5.63
N THR A 74 6.92 -6.17 5.95
CA THR A 74 7.56 -5.65 7.16
C THR A 74 7.98 -4.20 6.91
N ILE A 75 7.59 -3.31 7.82
CA ILE A 75 7.98 -1.91 7.83
C ILE A 75 8.75 -1.67 9.12
N ASP A 76 9.94 -1.09 8.99
CA ASP A 76 10.75 -0.67 10.12
C ASP A 76 10.78 0.86 10.15
N LEU A 77 10.32 1.43 11.27
CA LEU A 77 10.35 2.85 11.56
C LEU A 77 11.36 3.10 12.68
N SER A 78 12.52 3.65 12.36
CA SER A 78 13.52 3.99 13.37
C SER A 78 13.21 5.30 14.08
N SER A 79 12.64 6.28 13.37
CA SER A 79 12.25 7.57 13.93
C SER A 79 11.15 8.24 13.11
N GLY A 80 10.46 9.22 13.71
CA GLY A 80 9.51 10.10 13.03
C GLY A 80 8.11 9.48 12.93
N GLN A 81 7.47 9.67 11.78
CA GLN A 81 6.07 9.29 11.58
C GLN A 81 5.76 8.98 10.12
N PHE A 82 4.83 8.05 9.91
CA PHE A 82 4.32 7.75 8.58
C PHE A 82 2.81 7.51 8.58
N LEU A 83 2.19 7.73 7.43
CA LEU A 83 0.84 7.29 7.12
C LEU A 83 0.92 6.16 6.10
N LEU A 84 0.15 5.09 6.32
CA LEU A 84 0.03 3.96 5.40
C LEU A 84 -1.40 3.85 4.91
N TYR A 85 -1.58 3.91 3.60
CA TYR A 85 -2.85 3.68 2.92
C TYR A 85 -2.75 2.42 2.06
N VAL A 86 -3.55 1.41 2.39
CA VAL A 86 -3.63 0.15 1.63
C VAL A 86 -4.99 0.10 0.90
N PRO A 87 -5.01 0.10 -0.44
CA PRO A 87 -6.25 -0.04 -1.19
C PRO A 87 -6.97 -1.36 -0.87
N LYS A 88 -8.30 -1.31 -0.76
CA LYS A 88 -9.11 -2.53 -0.64
C LYS A 88 -9.04 -3.30 -1.96
N LYS A 89 -8.75 -4.60 -1.89
CA LYS A 89 -8.96 -5.48 -3.05
C LYS A 89 -10.45 -5.72 -3.23
N ILE A 90 -11.02 -5.32 -4.36
CA ILE A 90 -12.39 -5.70 -4.72
C ILE A 90 -12.37 -7.19 -5.05
N ARG A 91 -12.89 -8.03 -4.15
CA ARG A 91 -13.27 -9.38 -4.52
C ARG A 91 -14.55 -9.28 -5.33
N ARG A 92 -14.51 -9.64 -6.62
CA ARG A 92 -15.73 -9.91 -7.37
C ARG A 92 -16.42 -11.08 -6.67
N ARG A 93 -17.63 -10.84 -6.16
CA ARG A 93 -18.54 -11.91 -5.81
C ARG A 93 -19.17 -12.29 -7.14
N ASP A 94 -18.62 -13.33 -7.77
CA ASP A 94 -19.26 -13.88 -8.95
C ASP A 94 -20.61 -14.43 -8.48
N SER A 95 -21.67 -13.72 -8.85
CA SER A 95 -23.06 -14.10 -8.60
C SER A 95 -23.38 -15.31 -9.46
N GLN A 96 -22.96 -16.49 -9.02
CA GLN A 96 -23.38 -17.76 -9.61
C GLN A 96 -24.18 -18.53 -8.56
N ASP A 97 -25.24 -17.90 -8.07
CA ASP A 97 -26.20 -18.49 -7.13
C ASP A 97 -27.64 -18.31 -7.63
N GLY A 98 -27.80 -18.35 -8.96
CA GLY A 98 -29.08 -18.33 -9.64
C GLY A 98 -29.22 -19.55 -10.54
N ALA A 99 -29.94 -20.56 -10.06
CA ALA A 99 -30.73 -21.56 -10.81
C ALA A 99 -30.57 -22.99 -10.28
N ARG A 100 -31.00 -23.26 -9.03
CA ARG A 100 -31.47 -24.61 -8.64
C ARG A 100 -32.60 -24.51 -7.64
N HIS A 101 -33.82 -24.59 -8.14
CA HIS A 101 -34.91 -25.51 -7.74
C HIS A 101 -36.28 -24.85 -7.99
N GLY A 102 -36.78 -25.00 -9.22
CA GLY A 102 -38.22 -24.88 -9.48
C GLY A 102 -38.88 -26.14 -8.92
N GLY A 103 -39.35 -26.06 -7.68
CA GLY A 103 -40.19 -27.07 -7.05
C GLY A 103 -41.65 -26.79 -7.35
N ASP A 104 -42.22 -27.63 -8.20
CA ASP A 104 -43.60 -27.70 -8.67
C ASP A 104 -44.58 -27.85 -7.48
N TYR A 105 -45.18 -26.74 -7.01
CA TYR A 105 -46.29 -26.81 -6.05
C TYR A 105 -47.60 -27.07 -6.79
N ARG A 106 -47.88 -28.35 -7.08
CA ARG A 106 -49.22 -28.76 -7.50
C ARG A 106 -50.16 -28.80 -6.30
N HIS A 107 -51.17 -27.95 -6.36
CA HIS A 107 -52.36 -28.03 -5.51
C HIS A 107 -53.12 -29.33 -5.79
N HIS A 108 -53.13 -30.26 -4.84
CA HIS A 108 -54.18 -31.26 -4.75
C HIS A 108 -55.33 -30.66 -3.95
N SER A 109 -56.34 -30.13 -4.66
CA SER A 109 -57.68 -29.97 -4.13
C SER A 109 -58.55 -31.01 -4.83
N ALA A 110 -58.90 -32.07 -4.09
CA ALA A 110 -59.89 -33.04 -4.53
C ALA A 110 -60.70 -33.50 -3.30
N GLY A 111 -61.50 -32.57 -2.80
CA GLY A 111 -62.76 -32.91 -2.15
C GLY A 111 -63.87 -32.43 -3.08
N GLN A 112 -64.51 -33.33 -3.82
CA GLN A 112 -65.90 -33.22 -4.24
C GLN A 112 -66.38 -34.49 -4.97
N ARG A 113 -67.39 -35.09 -4.32
CA ARG A 113 -68.37 -36.09 -4.78
C ARG A 113 -67.97 -37.55 -4.70
#